data_AF-A0A351X0Q8-F1
#
_entry.id   AF-A0A351X0Q8-F1
#
_cell.length_a   1.000
_cell.length_b   1.000
_cell.length_c   1.000
_cell.angle_alpha   90.00
_cell.angle_beta   90.00
_cell.angle_gamma   90.00
#
_symmetry.space_group_name_H-M   'P 1'
#
loop_
_entity.id
_entity.type
_entity.pdbx_description
1 polymer ?
#
loop_
_entity_poly.entity_id
_entity_poly.type
_entity_poly.pdbx_seq_one_letter_code
_entity_poly.pdbx_strand_id
1 'polypeptide(L)'
;MKIKSVISAVVLVLMLITVIVFPVFAQAGTPESPPEGIVATVLAELPVEQLVTLLGLILLQVILAVALAIREKKFELQKLADFYQSKVVPYVIGWLAFVFVVRLISTDYLGEYSGLVGDGVTWLSWLAVVSSLAARIVDTAKDLYGNLLPFKAPPNPSDYNGG
;
A
#
# COMPACT_ATOMS: atom_id res chain seq x y z
N MET A 1 10.60 28.04 3.13
CA MET A 1 9.57 27.96 2.07
C MET A 1 8.37 27.15 2.57
N LYS A 2 7.22 27.81 2.74
CA LYS A 2 5.84 27.30 2.64
C LYS A 2 5.45 25.93 3.25
N ILE A 3 5.34 25.82 4.58
CA ILE A 3 4.58 24.72 5.24
C ILE A 3 3.16 24.61 4.66
N LYS A 4 2.52 25.76 4.38
CA LYS A 4 1.21 25.84 3.71
C LYS A 4 1.19 25.20 2.31
N SER A 5 2.31 25.22 1.58
CA SER A 5 2.40 24.62 0.24
C SER A 5 2.55 23.11 0.28
N VAL A 6 3.21 22.57 1.31
CA VAL A 6 3.36 21.11 1.47
C VAL A 6 2.03 20.49 1.87
N ILE A 7 1.32 21.09 2.83
CA ILE A 7 -0.03 20.65 3.23
C ILE A 7 -0.98 20.72 2.03
N SER A 8 -0.93 21.82 1.26
CA SER A 8 -1.76 21.95 0.05
C SER A 8 -1.44 20.89 -1.02
N ALA A 9 -0.17 20.50 -1.19
CA ALA A 9 0.21 19.45 -2.13
C ALA A 9 -0.27 18.06 -1.66
N VAL A 10 -0.14 17.75 -0.37
CA VAL A 10 -0.63 16.48 0.20
C VAL A 10 -2.14 16.37 0.10
N VAL A 11 -2.88 17.44 0.41
CA VAL A 11 -4.34 17.49 0.27
C VAL A 11 -4.75 17.34 -1.18
N LEU A 12 -4.04 17.97 -2.12
CA LEU A 12 -4.32 17.84 -3.55
C LEU A 12 -4.07 16.42 -4.05
N VAL A 13 -3.00 15.77 -3.62
CA VAL A 13 -2.72 14.36 -3.94
C VAL A 13 -3.78 13.43 -3.35
N LEU A 14 -4.19 13.65 -2.09
CA LEU A 14 -5.29 12.91 -1.47
C LEU A 14 -6.62 13.10 -2.20
N MET A 15 -6.94 14.35 -2.59
CA MET A 15 -8.11 14.64 -3.42
C MET A 15 -8.03 13.95 -4.77
N LEU A 16 -6.88 14.02 -5.44
CA LEU A 16 -6.69 13.44 -6.77
C LEU A 16 -6.79 11.91 -6.74
N ILE A 17 -6.23 11.28 -5.71
CA ILE A 17 -6.40 9.85 -5.47
C ILE A 17 -7.87 9.53 -5.20
N THR A 18 -8.54 10.28 -4.32
CA THR A 18 -9.96 10.07 -4.04
C THR A 18 -10.81 10.24 -5.31
N VAL A 19 -10.54 11.26 -6.12
CA VAL A 19 -11.29 11.57 -7.36
C VAL A 19 -10.98 10.59 -8.49
N ILE A 20 -9.80 9.96 -8.54
CA ILE A 20 -9.49 8.91 -9.53
C ILE A 20 -10.06 7.57 -9.08
N VAL A 21 -9.96 7.28 -7.79
CA VAL A 21 -10.42 6.03 -7.18
C VAL A 21 -11.96 6.03 -7.26
N PHE A 22 -12.65 6.97 -6.62
CA PHE A 22 -14.11 6.98 -6.41
C PHE A 22 -15.03 6.75 -7.64
N PRO A 23 -14.79 7.32 -8.84
CA PRO A 23 -15.65 7.08 -10.01
C PRO A 23 -15.53 5.67 -10.58
N VAL A 24 -14.40 4.99 -10.37
CA VAL A 24 -14.25 3.57 -10.72
C VAL A 24 -15.18 2.71 -9.84
N PHE A 25 -15.46 3.14 -8.60
CA PHE A 25 -16.38 2.45 -7.68
C PHE A 25 -17.84 2.85 -7.90
N ALA A 26 -18.11 4.10 -8.30
CA ALA A 26 -19.47 4.54 -8.62
C ALA A 26 -20.02 3.87 -9.89
N GLN A 27 -19.14 3.40 -10.78
CA GLN A 27 -19.51 2.64 -11.98
C GLN A 27 -19.54 1.12 -11.78
N ALA A 28 -19.22 0.60 -10.59
CA ALA A 28 -19.42 -0.81 -10.25
C ALA A 28 -20.91 -1.13 -9.96
N GLY A 29 -21.84 -0.33 -10.50
CA GLY A 29 -23.25 -0.66 -10.60
C GLY A 29 -23.41 -1.87 -11.50
N THR A 30 -24.11 -2.88 -10.98
CA THR A 30 -24.50 -4.15 -11.60
C THR A 30 -24.43 -4.17 -13.13
N PRO A 31 -23.51 -4.92 -13.75
CA PRO A 31 -23.49 -5.07 -15.20
C PRO A 31 -24.80 -5.76 -15.64
N GLU A 32 -25.63 -5.06 -16.41
CA GLU A 32 -26.86 -5.60 -17.01
C GLU A 32 -26.57 -6.71 -18.04
N SER A 33 -25.30 -6.93 -18.39
CA SER A 33 -24.85 -8.09 -19.15
C SER A 33 -23.38 -8.39 -18.84
N PRO A 34 -23.00 -9.66 -18.65
CA PRO A 34 -21.59 -10.02 -18.47
C PRO A 34 -20.81 -9.64 -19.74
N PRO A 35 -19.68 -8.93 -19.62
CA PRO A 35 -18.91 -8.53 -20.78
C PRO A 35 -18.32 -9.76 -21.47
N GLU A 36 -18.57 -9.89 -22.78
CA GLU A 36 -18.04 -10.99 -23.60
C GLU A 36 -16.53 -10.82 -23.78
N GLY A 37 -15.73 -11.48 -22.92
CA GLY A 37 -14.28 -11.55 -23.07
C GLY A 37 -13.54 -11.84 -21.77
N ILE A 38 -12.54 -12.72 -21.84
CA ILE A 38 -11.70 -13.16 -20.70
C ILE A 38 -11.15 -11.97 -19.91
N VAL A 39 -10.71 -10.91 -20.60
CA VAL A 39 -10.15 -9.71 -19.96
C VAL A 39 -11.20 -9.01 -19.09
N ALA A 40 -12.45 -8.93 -19.53
CA ALA A 40 -13.48 -8.21 -18.81
C ALA A 40 -14.02 -9.02 -17.61
N THR A 41 -14.07 -10.35 -17.70
CA THR A 41 -14.36 -11.24 -16.57
C THR A 41 -13.26 -11.17 -15.51
N VAL A 42 -11.98 -11.21 -15.92
CA VAL A 42 -10.83 -11.10 -15.00
C VAL A 42 -10.79 -9.72 -14.31
N LEU A 43 -11.12 -8.66 -15.03
CA LEU A 43 -11.21 -7.31 -14.47
C LEU A 43 -12.41 -7.13 -13.52
N ALA A 44 -13.55 -7.76 -13.80
CA ALA A 44 -14.74 -7.69 -12.94
C ALA A 44 -14.55 -8.42 -11.60
N GLU A 45 -13.76 -9.49 -11.58
CA GLU A 45 -13.43 -10.23 -10.36
C GLU A 45 -12.23 -9.66 -9.61
N LEU A 46 -11.65 -8.52 -10.03
CA LEU A 46 -10.50 -7.96 -9.33
C LEU A 46 -10.84 -7.77 -7.83
N PRO A 47 -9.96 -8.18 -6.91
CA PRO A 47 -10.24 -8.07 -5.49
C PRO A 47 -10.08 -6.60 -5.05
N VAL A 48 -11.15 -5.84 -5.25
CA VAL A 48 -11.20 -4.39 -5.03
C VAL A 48 -10.88 -4.04 -3.58
N GLU A 49 -11.36 -4.83 -2.62
CA GLU A 49 -11.10 -4.66 -1.18
C GLU A 49 -9.60 -4.72 -0.84
N GLN A 50 -8.90 -5.65 -1.50
CA GLN A 50 -7.47 -5.86 -1.31
C GLN A 50 -6.68 -4.69 -1.87
N LEU A 51 -7.05 -4.21 -3.07
CA LEU A 51 -6.45 -3.04 -3.69
C LEU A 51 -6.67 -1.77 -2.85
N VAL A 52 -7.87 -1.55 -2.31
CA VAL A 52 -8.17 -0.43 -1.42
C VAL A 52 -7.30 -0.48 -0.16
N THR A 53 -7.15 -1.66 0.43
CA THR A 53 -6.28 -1.84 1.60
C THR A 53 -4.82 -1.51 1.28
N LEU A 54 -4.33 -1.97 0.13
CA LEU A 54 -2.98 -1.66 -0.34
C LEU A 54 -2.77 -0.16 -0.56
N LEU A 55 -3.69 0.50 -1.27
CA LEU A 55 -3.63 1.94 -1.51
C LEU A 55 -3.71 2.74 -0.20
N GLY A 56 -4.56 2.32 0.73
CA GLY A 56 -4.67 2.93 2.06
C GLY A 56 -3.37 2.81 2.86
N LEU A 57 -2.73 1.64 2.86
CA LEU A 57 -1.44 1.42 3.53
C LEU A 57 -0.31 2.23 2.88
N ILE A 58 -0.26 2.28 1.55
CA ILE A 58 0.71 3.09 0.82
C ILE A 58 0.52 4.58 1.18
N LEU A 59 -0.72 5.06 1.18
CA LEU A 59 -1.03 6.44 1.58
C LEU A 59 -0.58 6.73 3.02
N LEU A 60 -0.89 5.83 3.95
CA LEU A 60 -0.48 5.96 5.35
C LEU A 60 1.05 6.00 5.47
N GLN A 61 1.75 5.12 4.77
CA GLN A 61 3.22 5.10 4.72
C GLN A 61 3.78 6.41 4.18
N VAL A 62 3.20 6.94 3.10
CA VAL A 62 3.61 8.21 2.51
C VAL A 62 3.39 9.37 3.49
N ILE A 63 2.25 9.43 4.17
CA ILE A 63 1.96 10.48 5.16
C ILE A 63 2.98 10.43 6.30
N LEU A 64 3.29 9.24 6.83
CA LEU A 64 4.29 9.04 7.88
C LEU A 64 5.70 9.43 7.42
N ALA A 65 6.10 9.01 6.22
CA ALA A 65 7.40 9.35 5.65
C ALA A 65 7.54 10.87 5.41
N VAL A 66 6.48 11.53 4.93
CA VAL A 66 6.43 12.98 4.77
C VAL A 66 6.52 13.68 6.12
N ALA A 67 5.78 13.20 7.13
CA ALA A 67 5.84 13.74 8.49
C ALA A 67 7.25 13.63 9.09
N LEU A 68 7.92 12.49 8.92
CA LEU A 68 9.30 12.29 9.34
C LEU A 68 10.27 13.21 8.60
N ALA A 69 10.16 13.33 7.28
CA ALA A 69 11.02 14.21 6.48
C ALA A 69 10.86 15.70 6.83
N ILE A 70 9.62 16.14 7.12
CA ILE A 70 9.34 17.50 7.60
C ILE A 70 10.00 17.73 8.95
N ARG A 71 9.89 16.77 9.87
CA ARG A 71 10.50 16.86 11.21
C ARG A 71 12.02 16.97 11.12
N GLU A 72 12.64 16.18 10.26
CA GLU A 72 14.09 16.24 10.02
C GLU A 72 14.54 17.47 9.23
N LYS A 73 13.60 18.31 8.75
CA LYS A 73 13.86 19.46 7.87
C LYS A 73 14.58 19.09 6.57
N LYS A 74 14.48 17.84 6.14
CA LYS A 74 15.07 17.30 4.88
C LYS A 74 14.02 17.07 3.80
N PHE A 75 12.86 17.72 3.92
CA PHE A 75 11.78 17.52 2.97
C PHE A 75 12.12 18.14 1.60
N GLU A 76 12.25 17.28 0.60
CA GLU A 76 12.46 17.65 -0.79
C GLU A 76 11.31 17.06 -1.62
N LEU A 77 10.50 17.92 -2.24
CA LEU A 77 9.34 17.50 -3.03
C LEU A 77 9.74 16.57 -4.19
N GLN A 78 10.92 16.80 -4.78
CA GLN A 78 11.45 16.00 -5.87
C GLN A 78 11.70 14.54 -5.44
N LYS A 79 12.25 14.34 -4.23
CA LYS A 79 12.42 13.00 -3.65
C LYS A 79 11.10 12.28 -3.40
N LEU A 80 10.02 13.01 -3.13
CA LEU A 80 8.68 12.41 -2.99
C LEU A 80 8.17 11.91 -4.35
N ALA A 81 8.33 12.69 -5.41
CA ALA A 81 7.96 12.27 -6.76
C ALA A 81 8.80 11.06 -7.22
N ASP A 82 10.11 11.12 -6.99
CA ASP A 82 11.04 10.02 -7.30
C ASP A 82 10.69 8.75 -6.51
N PHE A 83 10.29 8.88 -5.25
CA PHE A 83 9.80 7.76 -4.45
C PHE A 83 8.54 7.12 -5.04
N TYR A 84 7.56 7.93 -5.45
CA TYR A 84 6.35 7.41 -6.10
C TYR A 84 6.68 6.66 -7.39
N GLN A 85 7.52 7.24 -8.24
CA GLN A 85 7.88 6.65 -9.52
C GLN A 85 8.77 5.40 -9.39
N SER A 86 9.70 5.39 -8.44
CA SER A 86 10.68 4.29 -8.30
C SER A 86 10.25 3.18 -7.35
N LYS A 87 9.36 3.47 -6.39
CA LYS A 87 8.93 2.50 -5.37
C LYS A 87 7.46 2.16 -5.51
N VAL A 88 6.57 3.15 -5.51
CA VAL A 88 5.12 2.88 -5.44
C VAL A 88 4.59 2.31 -6.76
N VAL A 89 4.90 2.96 -7.88
CA VAL A 89 4.40 2.55 -9.20
C VAL A 89 4.82 1.12 -9.57
N PRO A 90 6.10 0.71 -9.46
CA PRO A 90 6.51 -0.65 -9.77
C PRO A 90 5.88 -1.68 -8.82
N TYR A 91 5.63 -1.30 -7.57
CA TYR A 91 5.04 -2.21 -6.58
C TYR A 91 3.57 -2.50 -6.89
N VAL A 92 2.78 -1.46 -7.19
CA VAL A 92 1.37 -1.60 -7.57
C VAL A 92 1.25 -2.33 -8.91
N ILE A 93 2.05 -1.95 -9.91
CA ILE A 93 2.05 -2.62 -11.22
C ILE A 93 2.49 -4.07 -11.08
N GLY A 94 3.52 -4.35 -10.27
CA GLY A 94 4.02 -5.70 -10.04
C GLY A 94 2.98 -6.60 -9.38
N TRP A 95 2.26 -6.09 -8.39
CA TRP A 95 1.16 -6.84 -7.76
C TRP A 95 0.01 -7.11 -8.73
N LEU A 96 -0.42 -6.09 -9.50
CA LEU A 96 -1.47 -6.26 -10.51
C LEU A 96 -1.06 -7.26 -11.61
N ALA A 97 0.17 -7.18 -12.10
CA ALA A 97 0.71 -8.11 -13.08
C ALA A 97 0.77 -9.54 -12.54
N PHE A 98 1.18 -9.72 -11.28
CA PHE A 98 1.21 -11.01 -10.62
C PHE A 98 -0.20 -11.62 -10.51
N VAL A 99 -1.18 -10.87 -10.00
CA VAL A 99 -2.57 -11.32 -9.90
C VAL A 99 -3.13 -11.69 -11.28
N PHE A 100 -2.86 -10.87 -12.29
CA PHE A 100 -3.29 -11.13 -13.66
C PHE A 100 -2.71 -12.43 -14.22
N VAL A 101 -1.40 -12.65 -14.06
CA VAL A 101 -0.72 -13.87 -14.53
C VAL A 101 -1.23 -15.11 -13.78
N VAL A 102 -1.36 -15.04 -12.45
CA VAL A 102 -1.88 -16.15 -11.64
C VAL A 102 -3.27 -16.55 -12.11
N ARG A 103 -4.16 -15.58 -12.36
CA ARG A 103 -5.51 -15.86 -12.85
C ARG A 103 -5.49 -16.49 -14.23
N LEU A 104 -4.75 -15.92 -15.17
CA LEU A 104 -4.66 -16.43 -16.54
C LEU A 104 -4.16 -17.87 -16.58
N ILE A 105 -3.14 -18.20 -15.78
CA ILE A 105 -2.62 -19.57 -15.68
C ILE A 105 -3.61 -20.50 -14.96
N SER A 106 -4.28 -20.02 -13.91
CA SER A 106 -5.17 -20.86 -13.10
C SER A 106 -6.39 -21.35 -13.87
N THR A 107 -6.94 -20.54 -14.78
CA THR A 107 -8.09 -20.90 -15.62
C THR A 107 -7.76 -22.05 -16.58
N ASP A 108 -6.56 -22.03 -17.18
CA ASP A 108 -6.19 -23.00 -18.22
C ASP A 108 -5.65 -24.32 -17.66
N TYR A 109 -4.97 -24.31 -16.50
CA TYR A 109 -4.21 -25.47 -16.01
C TYR A 109 -4.85 -26.23 -14.85
N LEU A 110 -5.72 -25.61 -14.04
CA LEU A 110 -6.16 -26.18 -12.76
C LEU A 110 -7.59 -26.74 -12.75
N GLY A 111 -8.38 -26.53 -13.81
CA GLY A 111 -9.74 -27.06 -13.92
C GLY A 111 -10.60 -26.73 -12.69
N GLU A 112 -11.17 -27.73 -12.04
CA GLU A 112 -12.01 -27.58 -10.84
C GLU A 112 -11.25 -27.07 -9.60
N TYR A 113 -9.92 -27.20 -9.54
CA TYR A 113 -9.10 -26.70 -8.43
C TYR A 113 -8.64 -25.25 -8.59
N SER A 114 -8.96 -24.62 -9.74
CA SER A 114 -8.54 -23.26 -10.09
C SER A 114 -8.95 -22.22 -9.05
N GLY A 115 -10.18 -22.30 -8.54
CA GLY A 115 -10.66 -21.38 -7.51
C GLY A 115 -9.87 -21.48 -6.20
N LEU A 116 -9.66 -22.70 -5.69
CA LEU A 116 -9.03 -22.89 -4.38
C LEU A 116 -7.55 -22.47 -4.38
N VAL A 117 -6.81 -22.85 -5.43
CA VAL A 117 -5.38 -22.52 -5.54
C VAL A 117 -5.20 -21.05 -5.95
N GLY A 118 -6.01 -20.56 -6.89
CA GLY A 118 -5.97 -19.17 -7.33
C GLY A 118 -6.26 -18.18 -6.21
N ASP A 119 -7.30 -18.42 -5.43
CA ASP A 119 -7.67 -17.56 -4.29
C ASP A 119 -6.65 -17.66 -3.16
N GLY A 120 -6.15 -18.87 -2.86
CA GLY A 120 -5.13 -19.07 -1.84
C GLY A 120 -3.81 -18.35 -2.16
N VAL A 121 -3.31 -18.48 -3.40
CA VAL A 121 -2.09 -17.79 -3.84
C VAL A 121 -2.29 -16.27 -3.85
N THR A 122 -3.45 -15.81 -4.33
CA THR A 122 -3.78 -14.37 -4.35
C THR A 122 -3.78 -13.82 -2.92
N TRP A 123 -4.43 -14.51 -1.99
CA TRP A 123 -4.53 -14.09 -0.59
C TRP A 123 -3.17 -14.08 0.13
N LEU A 124 -2.35 -15.12 -0.06
CA LEU A 124 -0.99 -15.18 0.50
C LEU A 124 -0.09 -14.07 -0.06
N SER A 125 -0.19 -13.81 -1.36
CA SER A 125 0.57 -12.72 -2.00
C SER A 125 0.17 -11.36 -1.45
N TRP A 126 -1.13 -11.14 -1.26
CA TRP A 126 -1.65 -9.92 -0.66
C TRP A 126 -1.16 -9.74 0.79
N LEU A 127 -1.23 -10.80 1.61
CA LEU A 127 -0.71 -10.75 2.98
C LEU A 127 0.80 -10.48 3.04
N ALA A 128 1.58 -11.06 2.13
CA ALA A 128 3.01 -10.79 2.06
C ALA A 128 3.29 -9.31 1.78
N VAL A 129 2.52 -8.70 0.87
CA VAL A 129 2.62 -7.27 0.61
C VAL A 129 2.20 -6.45 1.82
N VAL A 130 1.02 -6.72 2.38
CA VAL A 130 0.46 -5.98 3.52
C VAL A 130 1.39 -6.03 4.72
N SER A 131 1.93 -7.20 5.06
CA SER A 131 2.90 -7.35 6.15
C SER A 131 4.18 -6.58 5.91
N SER A 132 4.70 -6.56 4.67
CA SER A 132 5.88 -5.79 4.31
C SER A 132 5.64 -4.27 4.41
N LEU A 133 4.44 -3.79 4.03
CA LEU A 133 4.05 -2.38 4.18
C LEU A 133 3.86 -2.03 5.65
N ALA A 134 3.17 -2.87 6.41
CA ALA A 134 2.94 -2.70 7.84
C ALA A 134 4.26 -2.61 8.62
N ALA A 135 5.23 -3.48 8.34
CA ALA A 135 6.56 -3.42 8.96
C ALA A 135 7.23 -2.06 8.72
N ARG A 136 7.25 -1.58 7.47
CA ARG A 136 7.84 -0.27 7.13
C ARG A 136 7.11 0.89 7.79
N ILE A 137 5.78 0.82 7.86
CA ILE A 137 4.94 1.81 8.55
C ILE A 137 5.30 1.86 10.04
N VAL A 138 5.41 0.69 10.69
CA VAL A 138 5.78 0.59 12.10
C VAL A 138 7.19 1.12 12.34
N ASP A 139 8.16 0.81 11.48
CA ASP A 139 9.53 1.32 11.60
C ASP A 139 9.56 2.85 11.44
N THR A 140 8.87 3.39 10.42
CA THR A 140 8.79 4.84 10.20
C THR A 140 8.07 5.55 11.35
N ALA A 141 7.02 4.94 11.89
CA ALA A 141 6.30 5.44 13.05
C ALA A 141 7.18 5.40 14.31
N LYS A 142 7.97 4.34 14.52
CA LYS A 142 8.93 4.27 15.63
C LYS A 142 10.00 5.35 15.53
N ASP A 143 10.53 5.63 14.34
CA ASP A 143 11.50 6.72 14.16
C ASP A 143 10.86 8.10 14.43
N LEU A 144 9.59 8.25 14.04
CA LEU A 144 8.82 9.47 14.26
C LEU A 144 8.42 9.67 15.74
N TYR A 145 7.94 8.64 16.42
CA TYR A 145 7.39 8.74 17.78
C TYR A 145 8.34 8.29 18.88
N GLY A 146 9.33 7.45 18.59
CA GLY A 146 10.34 6.99 19.55
C GLY A 146 11.26 8.10 20.06
N ASN A 147 11.42 9.18 19.28
CA ASN A 147 12.04 10.42 19.76
C ASN A 147 11.08 11.32 20.57
N LEU A 148 9.77 11.03 20.62
CA LEU A 148 8.76 11.77 21.41
C LEU A 148 8.43 11.06 22.73
N LEU A 149 8.47 9.73 22.74
CA LEU A 149 8.37 8.91 23.94
C LEU A 149 9.74 8.28 24.17
N PRO A 150 10.57 8.77 25.10
CA PRO A 150 11.78 8.06 25.47
C PRO A 150 11.35 6.75 26.11
N PHE A 151 11.26 5.69 25.31
CA PHE A 151 11.20 4.35 25.82
C PHE A 151 12.48 4.18 26.63
N LYS A 152 12.34 4.25 27.96
CA LYS A 152 13.45 4.01 28.87
C LYS A 152 13.98 2.64 28.49
N ALA A 153 15.20 2.60 27.95
CA ALA A 153 15.85 1.34 27.63
C ALA A 153 15.76 0.44 28.88
N PRO A 154 15.48 -0.87 28.73
CA PRO A 154 15.49 -1.77 29.86
C PRO A 154 16.82 -1.59 30.60
N PRO A 155 16.81 -1.49 31.94
CA PRO A 155 18.03 -1.28 32.72
C PRO A 155 19.09 -2.30 32.33
N ASN A 156 20.33 -1.84 32.18
CA ASN A 156 21.43 -2.70 31.81
C ASN A 156 21.66 -3.70 32.97
N PRO A 157 21.84 -5.01 32.73
CA PRO A 157 22.14 -5.97 33.79
C PRO A 157 23.31 -5.54 34.71
N SER A 158 24.25 -4.74 34.19
CA SER A 158 25.35 -4.16 34.98
C SER A 158 24.89 -3.17 36.06
N ASP A 159 23.72 -2.55 35.89
CA ASP A 159 23.17 -1.57 36.83
C ASP A 159 22.69 -2.23 38.14
N TYR A 160 22.63 -3.57 38.18
CA TYR A 160 22.21 -4.36 39.34
C TYR A 160 23.36 -4.89 40.22
N ASN A 161 24.62 -4.75 39.78
CA ASN A 161 25.79 -5.35 40.46
C ASN A 161 26.57 -4.37 41.37
N GLY A 162 25.98 -3.25 41.78
CA GLY A 162 26.64 -2.18 42.53
C GLY A 162 26.37 -2.13 44.04
N GLY A 163 26.23 -3.28 44.71
CA GLY A 163 26.07 -3.39 46.17
C GLY A 163 27.33 -3.84 46.88
#